data_AF-A0A9E3SDG6-F1
#
_entry.id   AF-A0A9E3SDG6-F1
#
_cell.length_a   1.000
_cell.length_b   1.000
_cell.length_c   1.000
_cell.angle_alpha   90.00
_cell.angle_beta   90.00
_cell.angle_gamma   90.00
#
_symmetry.space_group_name_H-M   'P 1'
#
loop_
_entity.id
_entity.type
_entity.pdbx_description
1 polymer ?
#
loop_
_entity_poly.entity_id
_entity_poly.type
_entity_poly.pdbx_seq_one_letter_code
_entity_poly.pdbx_strand_id
1 'polypeptide(L)'
;MKLILFFVLISLVSGCIIQAPRRFESDLHAQWNESKAGYSIKFIEITSDEVMTMNPDGLCLFSSWCPGSIYRLRLEDKNKPSNTIFVSSNYDLKSMNWLFNNNLDTIYVLSNARYGSIESIKIKQFVSELLCEENILTGVPQEFVKADTCFVRKSSVP
;
A
#
# COMPACT_ATOMS: atom_id res chain seq x y z
N MET A 1 41.37 -21.26 1.37
CA MET A 1 40.86 -20.34 2.43
C MET A 1 40.11 -19.12 1.89
N LYS A 2 40.59 -18.42 0.85
CA LYS A 2 39.91 -17.21 0.31
C LYS A 2 38.53 -17.46 -0.33
N LEU A 3 38.33 -18.63 -0.95
CA LEU A 3 37.06 -18.96 -1.62
C LEU A 3 35.89 -19.18 -0.63
N ILE A 4 36.17 -19.80 0.52
CA ILE A 4 35.16 -20.08 1.56
C ILE A 4 34.70 -18.77 2.21
N LEU A 5 35.63 -17.84 2.46
CA LEU A 5 35.31 -16.52 3.02
C LEU A 5 34.40 -15.72 2.07
N PHE A 6 34.58 -15.86 0.75
CA PHE A 6 33.74 -15.21 -0.26
C PHE A 6 32.31 -15.77 -0.28
N PHE A 7 32.13 -17.09 -0.18
CA PHE A 7 30.81 -17.72 -0.08
C PHE A 7 30.06 -17.38 1.22
N VAL A 8 30.78 -17.28 2.34
CA VAL A 8 30.19 -16.84 3.62
C VAL A 8 29.78 -15.38 3.55
N LEU A 9 30.58 -14.52 2.89
CA LEU A 9 30.22 -13.12 2.68
C LEU A 9 28.95 -12.98 1.84
N ILE A 10 28.85 -13.70 0.70
CA ILE A 10 27.66 -13.69 -0.17
C ILE A 10 26.40 -14.15 0.58
N SER A 11 26.53 -15.17 1.44
CA SER A 11 25.42 -15.67 2.26
C SER A 11 24.98 -14.69 3.35
N LEU A 12 25.89 -13.85 3.84
CA LEU A 12 25.58 -12.81 4.83
C LEU A 12 24.93 -11.57 4.21
N VAL A 13 25.26 -11.22 2.95
CA VAL A 13 24.64 -10.06 2.27
C VAL A 13 23.29 -10.40 1.62
N SER A 14 23.03 -11.68 1.28
CA SER A 14 21.76 -12.11 0.68
C SER A 14 20.61 -12.29 1.69
N GLY A 15 20.89 -12.14 2.99
CA GLY A 15 19.97 -12.43 4.09
C GLY A 15 18.91 -11.36 4.38
N CYS A 16 18.72 -10.34 3.54
CA CYS A 16 17.52 -9.50 3.60
C CYS A 16 16.31 -10.24 3.02
N ILE A 17 15.98 -11.41 3.58
CA ILE A 17 14.71 -12.07 3.30
C ILE A 17 13.64 -11.23 4.01
N ILE A 18 13.09 -10.27 3.27
CA ILE A 18 11.85 -9.60 3.68
C ILE A 18 10.78 -10.68 3.60
N GLN A 19 10.47 -11.31 4.73
CA GLN A 19 9.36 -12.25 4.80
C GLN A 19 8.07 -11.47 4.68
N ALA A 20 7.53 -11.44 3.46
CA ALA A 20 6.23 -10.85 3.19
C ALA A 20 5.15 -11.62 3.98
N PRO A 21 4.15 -10.92 4.57
CA PRO A 21 3.00 -11.58 5.19
C PRO A 21 2.31 -12.52 4.20
N ARG A 22 1.73 -13.61 4.72
CA ARG A 22 1.02 -14.60 3.87
C ARG A 22 -0.19 -13.92 3.21
N ARG A 23 -0.33 -14.15 1.90
CA ARG A 23 -1.47 -13.67 1.10
C ARG A 23 -2.72 -14.47 1.48
N PHE A 24 -3.78 -13.78 1.90
CA PHE A 24 -5.11 -14.34 2.09
C PHE A 24 -6.06 -13.75 1.02
N GLU A 25 -7.09 -14.49 0.62
CA GLU A 25 -8.07 -14.01 -0.39
C GLU A 25 -9.06 -13.00 0.20
N SER A 26 -9.45 -13.20 1.46
CA SER A 26 -10.09 -12.17 2.28
C SER A 26 -8.99 -11.31 2.86
N ASP A 27 -9.21 -10.00 2.89
CA ASP A 27 -8.41 -9.15 3.76
C ASP A 27 -8.48 -9.68 5.20
N LEU A 28 -7.32 -9.75 5.83
CA LEU A 28 -7.23 -10.08 7.24
C LEU A 28 -8.10 -9.07 8.00
N HIS A 29 -9.10 -9.58 8.71
CA HIS A 29 -10.00 -8.84 9.62
C HIS A 29 -11.24 -8.17 9.02
N ALA A 30 -12.09 -8.94 8.35
CA ALA A 30 -13.49 -8.56 8.01
C ALA A 30 -14.38 -8.16 9.23
N GLN A 31 -13.91 -8.29 10.48
CA GLN A 31 -14.63 -7.98 11.72
C GLN A 31 -13.75 -7.24 12.76
N TRP A 32 -12.86 -6.36 12.32
CA TRP A 32 -11.91 -5.72 13.22
C TRP A 32 -12.57 -4.66 14.12
N ASN A 33 -12.41 -4.81 15.44
CA ASN A 33 -12.89 -3.85 16.45
C ASN A 33 -11.68 -3.40 17.29
N GLU A 34 -10.93 -2.43 16.77
CA GLU A 34 -9.57 -2.14 17.24
C GLU A 34 -9.44 -0.80 17.96
N SER A 35 -10.43 -0.49 18.80
CA SER A 35 -10.44 0.71 19.65
C SER A 35 -9.29 0.80 20.67
N LYS A 36 -8.27 -0.08 20.63
CA LYS A 36 -7.20 -0.17 21.64
C LYS A 36 -5.77 -0.39 21.12
N ALA A 37 -5.53 -0.46 19.81
CA ALA A 37 -4.15 -0.63 19.32
C ALA A 37 -3.38 0.70 19.29
N GLY A 38 -2.27 0.77 20.03
CA GLY A 38 -1.38 1.93 20.06
C GLY A 38 -0.45 1.98 18.84
N TYR A 39 -1.00 2.19 17.65
CA TYR A 39 -0.21 2.34 16.44
C TYR A 39 0.41 3.74 16.33
N SER A 40 1.63 3.80 15.82
CA SER A 40 2.30 5.06 15.50
C SER A 40 1.73 5.68 14.22
N ILE A 41 1.25 4.85 13.30
CA ILE A 41 0.57 5.29 12.07
C ILE A 41 -0.92 5.42 12.35
N LYS A 42 -1.52 6.50 11.85
CA LYS A 42 -2.98 6.65 11.80
C LYS A 42 -3.55 5.87 10.62
N PHE A 43 -4.53 5.01 10.89
CA PHE A 43 -5.27 4.28 9.86
C PHE A 43 -6.66 4.86 9.69
N ILE A 44 -7.06 5.11 8.44
CA ILE A 44 -8.34 5.73 8.10
C ILE A 44 -8.95 4.96 6.93
N GLU A 45 -10.19 4.49 7.06
CA GLU A 45 -10.90 3.93 5.90
C GLU A 45 -11.19 5.02 4.88
N ILE A 46 -11.09 4.68 3.59
CA ILE A 46 -11.35 5.62 2.51
C ILE A 46 -12.07 4.97 1.32
N THR A 47 -12.82 5.80 0.60
CA THR A 47 -13.49 5.53 -0.67
C THR A 47 -12.91 6.39 -1.79
N SER A 48 -13.17 6.05 -3.06
CA SER A 48 -12.77 6.87 -4.20
C SER A 48 -13.32 8.28 -4.10
N ASP A 49 -14.60 8.44 -3.73
CA ASP A 49 -15.27 9.74 -3.66
C ASP A 49 -14.60 10.68 -2.64
N GLU A 50 -14.16 10.11 -1.51
CA GLU A 50 -13.39 10.83 -0.50
C GLU A 50 -12.01 11.22 -1.02
N VAL A 51 -11.31 10.33 -1.73
CA VAL A 51 -10.04 10.65 -2.40
C VAL A 51 -10.23 11.81 -3.39
N MET A 52 -11.26 11.75 -4.24
CA MET A 52 -11.56 12.80 -5.22
C MET A 52 -11.85 14.14 -4.53
N THR A 53 -12.57 14.10 -3.40
CA THR A 53 -12.89 15.29 -2.60
C THR A 53 -11.66 15.88 -1.91
N MET A 54 -10.77 15.04 -1.39
CA MET A 54 -9.49 15.46 -0.79
C MET A 54 -8.55 16.10 -1.81
N ASN A 55 -8.71 15.74 -3.09
CA ASN A 55 -7.98 16.32 -4.22
C ASN A 55 -6.44 16.26 -4.07
N PRO A 56 -5.86 15.07 -3.75
CA PRO A 56 -4.41 14.92 -3.59
C PRO A 56 -3.67 15.06 -4.93
N ASP A 57 -2.39 15.41 -4.89
CA ASP A 57 -1.54 15.51 -6.09
C ASP A 57 -1.31 14.13 -6.72
N GLY A 58 -1.29 13.10 -5.88
CA GLY A 58 -1.10 11.71 -6.31
C GLY A 58 -1.63 10.70 -5.30
N LEU A 59 -1.69 9.46 -5.74
CA LEU A 59 -2.12 8.33 -4.92
C LEU A 59 -1.22 7.12 -5.19
N CYS A 60 -0.78 6.46 -4.13
CA CYS A 60 -0.11 5.17 -4.20
C CYS A 60 -1.01 4.09 -3.60
N LEU A 61 -1.53 3.19 -4.45
CA LEU A 61 -2.27 2.01 -4.01
C LEU A 61 -1.28 0.88 -3.79
N PHE A 62 -1.28 0.29 -2.60
CA PHE A 62 -0.28 -0.70 -2.21
C PHE A 62 -0.90 -1.83 -1.36
N SER A 63 -0.13 -2.89 -1.13
CA SER A 63 -0.50 -3.95 -0.18
C SER A 63 0.69 -4.35 0.69
N SER A 64 0.45 -4.62 1.97
CA SER A 64 1.53 -4.89 2.95
C SER A 64 2.37 -6.13 2.62
N TRP A 65 1.81 -7.08 1.85
CA TRP A 65 2.46 -8.32 1.46
C TRP A 65 3.27 -8.22 0.16
N CYS A 66 3.15 -7.12 -0.60
CA CYS A 66 3.85 -7.01 -1.88
C CYS A 66 5.27 -6.44 -1.69
N PRO A 67 6.34 -7.16 -2.11
CA PRO A 67 7.71 -6.65 -1.99
C PRO A 67 7.93 -5.31 -2.69
N GLY A 68 7.31 -5.09 -3.86
CA GLY A 68 7.39 -3.81 -4.58
C GLY A 68 6.74 -2.67 -3.80
N SER A 69 5.63 -2.93 -3.10
CA SER A 69 4.98 -1.97 -2.21
C SER A 69 5.88 -1.62 -1.03
N ILE A 70 6.46 -2.63 -0.38
CA ILE A 70 7.37 -2.44 0.76
C ILE A 70 8.57 -1.58 0.34
N TYR A 71 9.21 -1.92 -0.79
CA TYR A 71 10.34 -1.16 -1.32
C TYR A 71 9.95 0.30 -1.58
N ARG A 72 8.84 0.52 -2.30
CA ARG A 72 8.36 1.85 -2.68
C ARG A 72 8.07 2.75 -1.46
N LEU A 73 7.36 2.23 -0.46
CA LEU A 73 6.94 3.01 0.72
C LEU A 73 8.10 3.33 1.67
N ARG A 74 9.15 2.50 1.70
CA ARG A 74 10.35 2.77 2.52
C ARG A 74 11.21 3.93 2.01
N LEU A 75 10.95 4.41 0.80
CA LEU A 75 11.59 5.61 0.25
C LEU A 75 10.92 6.90 0.72
N GLU A 76 9.75 6.81 1.36
CA GLU A 76 9.02 7.97 1.86
C GLU A 76 9.68 8.54 3.11
N ASP A 77 9.60 9.87 3.24
CA ASP A 77 10.11 10.63 4.36
C ASP A 77 8.96 11.43 4.95
N LYS A 78 8.40 10.95 6.06
CA LYS A 78 7.28 11.61 6.75
C LYS A 78 7.57 13.04 7.20
N ASN A 79 8.83 13.46 7.29
CA ASN A 79 9.19 14.84 7.63
C ASN A 79 9.15 15.77 6.40
N LYS A 80 8.99 15.22 5.19
CA LYS A 80 8.84 15.99 3.96
C LYS A 80 7.37 16.00 3.55
N PRO A 81 6.72 17.18 3.52
CA PRO A 81 5.33 17.26 3.11
C PRO A 81 5.19 16.80 1.65
N SER A 82 4.34 15.81 1.45
CA SER A 82 3.90 15.31 0.15
C SER A 82 2.38 15.30 0.16
N ASN A 83 1.76 15.78 -0.91
CA ASN A 83 0.31 15.68 -1.09
C ASN A 83 -0.10 14.34 -1.74
N THR A 84 0.82 13.37 -1.82
CA THR A 84 0.51 12.00 -2.22
C THR A 84 -0.08 11.24 -1.04
N ILE A 85 -1.22 10.59 -1.26
CA ILE A 85 -1.82 9.72 -0.24
C ILE A 85 -1.47 8.25 -0.50
N PHE A 86 -1.29 7.48 0.58
CA PHE A 86 -0.96 6.06 0.53
C PHE A 86 -2.17 5.25 0.95
N VAL A 87 -2.70 4.45 0.03
CA VAL A 87 -3.93 3.68 0.21
C VAL A 87 -3.59 2.19 0.19
N SER A 88 -3.88 1.50 1.28
CA SER A 88 -3.72 0.06 1.41
C SER A 88 -4.93 -0.69 0.88
N SER A 89 -4.71 -1.74 0.09
CA SER A 89 -5.74 -2.67 -0.34
C SER A 89 -6.13 -3.69 0.74
N ASN A 90 -5.33 -3.87 1.80
CA ASN A 90 -5.55 -4.85 2.85
C ASN A 90 -5.47 -4.26 4.28
N TYR A 91 -6.13 -4.93 5.24
CA TYR A 91 -6.27 -4.49 6.65
C TYR A 91 -5.16 -5.01 7.58
N ASP A 92 -3.97 -5.28 7.04
CA ASP A 92 -2.84 -5.79 7.84
C ASP A 92 -2.12 -4.65 8.59
N LEU A 93 -2.88 -3.97 9.47
CA LEU A 93 -2.48 -2.73 10.16
C LEU A 93 -1.22 -2.92 11.01
N LYS A 94 -1.12 -4.06 11.69
CA LYS A 94 0.05 -4.41 12.51
C LYS A 94 1.32 -4.48 11.65
N SER A 95 1.27 -5.16 10.51
CA SER A 95 2.44 -5.26 9.63
C SER A 95 2.75 -3.91 9.00
N MET A 96 1.74 -3.15 8.56
CA MET A 96 1.95 -1.80 8.02
C MET A 96 2.59 -0.86 9.06
N ASN A 97 2.10 -0.87 10.31
CA ASN A 97 2.69 -0.10 11.39
C ASN A 97 4.13 -0.52 11.66
N TRP A 98 4.43 -1.82 11.69
CA TRP A 98 5.80 -2.31 11.87
C TRP A 98 6.72 -1.94 10.70
N LEU A 99 6.23 -2.02 9.46
CA LEU A 99 7.01 -1.81 8.25
C LEU A 99 7.28 -0.33 7.96
N PHE A 100 6.34 0.56 8.28
CA PHE A 100 6.29 1.92 7.72
C PHE A 100 6.20 3.05 8.76
N ASN A 101 6.24 2.78 10.07
CA ASN A 101 6.09 3.81 11.12
C ASN A 101 7.15 4.93 11.08
N ASN A 102 8.30 4.66 10.47
CA ASN A 102 9.38 5.63 10.29
C ASN A 102 9.23 6.44 9.00
N ASN A 103 8.36 6.00 8.09
CA ASN A 103 8.21 6.55 6.74
C ASN A 103 6.91 7.31 6.54
N LEU A 104 5.83 6.92 7.23
CA LEU A 104 4.48 7.45 7.04
C LEU A 104 3.81 7.71 8.39
N ASP A 105 3.07 8.82 8.49
CA ASP A 105 2.24 9.12 9.67
C ASP A 105 0.78 8.69 9.50
N THR A 106 0.30 8.57 8.26
CA THR A 106 -1.07 8.16 7.94
C THR A 106 -1.06 7.20 6.76
N ILE A 107 -1.84 6.13 6.89
CA ILE A 107 -2.16 5.19 5.82
C ILE A 107 -3.67 5.12 5.71
N TYR A 108 -4.19 5.37 4.51
CA TYR A 108 -5.59 5.12 4.22
C TYR A 108 -5.79 3.65 3.87
N VAL A 109 -6.96 3.09 4.14
CA VAL A 109 -7.27 1.68 3.87
C VAL A 109 -8.58 1.62 3.08
N LEU A 110 -8.64 0.82 2.02
CA LEU A 110 -9.88 0.68 1.24
C LEU A 110 -11.04 0.23 2.13
N SER A 111 -12.15 0.98 2.12
CA SER A 111 -13.28 0.69 3.00
C SER A 111 -13.93 -0.65 2.68
N ASN A 112 -14.02 -1.52 3.70
CA ASN A 112 -14.72 -2.80 3.57
C ASN A 112 -16.23 -2.61 3.54
N ALA A 113 -16.75 -1.56 4.17
CA ALA A 113 -18.17 -1.22 4.12
C ALA A 113 -18.60 -0.86 2.69
N ARG A 114 -17.73 -0.21 1.91
CA ARG A 114 -18.01 0.16 0.51
C ARG A 114 -17.73 -0.98 -0.47
N TYR A 115 -16.57 -1.64 -0.34
CA TYR A 115 -16.04 -2.52 -1.38
C TYR A 115 -16.08 -4.02 -1.05
N GLY A 116 -16.52 -4.39 0.16
CA GLY A 116 -16.47 -5.77 0.66
C GLY A 116 -15.07 -6.18 1.12
N SER A 117 -14.88 -7.44 1.52
CA SER A 117 -13.62 -7.93 2.13
C SER A 117 -12.66 -8.62 1.16
N ILE A 118 -13.02 -8.74 -0.13
CA ILE A 118 -12.19 -9.46 -1.11
C ILE A 118 -11.23 -8.46 -1.77
N GLU A 119 -9.93 -8.57 -1.46
CA GLU A 119 -8.91 -7.58 -1.85
C GLU A 119 -8.90 -7.27 -3.35
N SER A 120 -8.96 -8.30 -4.21
CA SER A 120 -8.97 -8.14 -5.66
C SER A 120 -10.20 -7.39 -6.18
N ILE A 121 -11.37 -7.63 -5.57
CA ILE A 121 -12.62 -6.95 -5.91
C ILE A 121 -12.54 -5.48 -5.48
N LYS A 122 -12.03 -5.22 -4.27
CA LYS A 122 -11.82 -3.85 -3.78
C LYS A 122 -10.93 -3.04 -4.70
N ILE A 123 -9.77 -3.58 -5.05
CA ILE A 123 -8.83 -2.92 -5.98
C ILE A 123 -9.52 -2.63 -7.31
N LYS A 124 -10.25 -3.62 -7.86
CA LYS A 124 -10.93 -3.44 -9.15
C LYS A 124 -11.96 -2.31 -9.08
N GLN A 125 -12.83 -2.31 -8.08
CA GLN A 125 -13.89 -1.32 -7.92
C GLN A 125 -13.32 0.08 -7.65
N PHE A 126 -12.46 0.21 -6.64
CA PHE A 126 -11.83 1.47 -6.27
C PHE A 126 -11.09 2.11 -7.44
N VAL A 127 -10.28 1.33 -8.17
CA VAL A 127 -9.52 1.87 -9.31
C VAL A 127 -10.43 2.21 -10.49
N SER A 128 -11.52 1.47 -10.71
CA SER A 128 -12.49 1.82 -11.76
C SER A 128 -13.17 3.16 -11.47
N GLU A 129 -13.58 3.39 -10.21
CA GLU A 129 -14.15 4.66 -9.76
C GLU A 129 -13.13 5.80 -9.85
N LEU A 130 -11.88 5.55 -9.42
CA LEU A 130 -10.79 6.54 -9.43
C LEU A 130 -10.41 7.00 -10.85
N LEU A 131 -10.43 6.08 -11.81
CA LEU A 131 -10.09 6.34 -13.22
C LEU A 131 -11.31 6.74 -14.08
N CYS A 132 -12.53 6.61 -13.54
CA CYS A 132 -13.79 6.77 -14.29
C CYS A 132 -13.93 5.86 -15.52
N GLU A 133 -13.33 4.66 -15.46
CA GLU A 133 -13.35 3.68 -16.56
C GLU A 133 -13.34 2.25 -16.01
N GLU A 134 -13.63 1.26 -16.86
CA GLU A 134 -13.50 -0.14 -16.44
C GLU A 134 -12.04 -0.51 -16.21
N ASN A 135 -11.73 -0.98 -15.01
CA ASN A 135 -10.39 -1.43 -14.69
C ASN A 135 -10.22 -2.95 -14.85
N ILE A 136 -9.16 -3.35 -15.56
CA ILE A 136 -8.62 -4.71 -15.50
C ILE A 136 -7.72 -4.78 -14.27
N LEU A 137 -7.88 -5.84 -13.45
CA LEU A 137 -7.07 -5.99 -12.24
C LEU A 137 -5.58 -6.09 -12.59
N THR A 138 -4.85 -5.01 -12.35
CA THR A 138 -3.40 -4.96 -12.35
C THR A 138 -2.89 -5.19 -10.92
N GLY A 139 -1.70 -5.76 -10.76
CA GLY A 139 -1.08 -5.95 -9.44
C GLY A 139 -0.81 -4.63 -8.71
N VAL A 140 -0.25 -4.69 -7.50
CA VAL A 140 0.19 -3.54 -6.70
C VAL A 140 1.71 -3.55 -6.54
N PRO A 141 2.40 -2.42 -6.27
CA PRO A 141 1.85 -1.08 -6.11
C PRO A 141 1.39 -0.45 -7.43
N GLN A 142 0.47 0.50 -7.35
CA GLN A 142 0.01 1.31 -8.48
C GLN A 142 0.08 2.78 -8.09
N GLU A 143 0.63 3.62 -8.97
CA GLU A 143 0.77 5.04 -8.76
C GLU A 143 -0.20 5.79 -9.68
N PHE A 144 -0.82 6.83 -9.16
CA PHE A 144 -1.79 7.65 -9.87
C PHE A 144 -1.45 9.11 -9.68
N VAL A 145 -1.71 9.91 -10.71
CA VAL A 145 -1.58 11.37 -10.67
C VAL A 145 -2.94 11.99 -10.97
N LYS A 146 -3.18 13.13 -10.34
CA LYS A 146 -4.39 13.90 -10.56
C LYS A 146 -4.50 14.35 -12.03
N ALA A 147 -5.69 14.22 -12.60
CA ALA A 147 -6.09 14.95 -13.82
C ALA A 147 -7.34 15.81 -13.51
N ASP A 148 -7.94 16.40 -14.54
CA ASP A 148 -9.00 17.41 -14.38
C ASP A 148 -10.26 16.85 -13.69
N THR A 149 -10.68 15.64 -14.08
CA THR A 149 -11.94 15.03 -13.61
C THR A 149 -11.76 13.70 -12.91
N CYS A 150 -10.71 12.94 -13.25
CA CYS A 150 -10.41 11.60 -12.76
C CYS A 150 -8.90 11.51 -12.53
N PHE A 151 -8.42 10.47 -11.86
CA PHE A 151 -6.98 10.22 -11.84
C PHE A 151 -6.56 9.51 -13.12
N VAL A 152 -5.27 9.58 -13.42
CA VAL A 152 -4.65 8.74 -14.45
C VAL A 152 -3.53 7.93 -13.82
N ARG A 153 -3.31 6.72 -14.34
CA ARG A 153 -2.18 5.89 -13.93
C ARG A 153 -0.89 6.61 -14.27
N LYS A 154 0.01 6.74 -13.30
CA LYS A 154 1.37 7.19 -13.58
C LYS A 154 2.04 6.09 -14.38
N SER A 155 2.27 6.33 -15.67
CA SER A 155 3.03 5.41 -16.52
C SER A 155 4.32 5.05 -15.79
N SER A 156 4.63 3.76 -15.67
CA SER A 156 6.00 3.35 -15.36
C SER A 156 6.87 4.02 -16.42
N VAL A 157 7.71 4.97 -16.02
CA VAL A 157 8.76 5.47 -16.91
C VAL A 157 9.50 4.21 -17.40
N PRO A 158 9.63 4.02 -18.72
CA PRO A 158 10.28 2.83 -19.28
C PRO A 158 11.71 2.66 -18.73
#